data_AF-A0A4C2ABZ0-F1
#
_entry.id   AF-A0A4C2ABZ0-F1
#
_cell.length_a   1.000
_cell.length_b   1.000
_cell.length_c   1.000
_cell.angle_alpha   90.00
_cell.angle_beta   90.00
_cell.angle_gamma   90.00
#
_symmetry.space_group_name_H-M   'P 1'
#
loop_
_entity.id
_entity.type
_entity.pdbx_description
1 polymer ?
#
loop_
_entity_poly.entity_id
_entity_poly.type
_entity_poly.pdbx_seq_one_letter_code
_entity_poly.pdbx_strand_id
1 'polypeptide(L)'
;MNSQLLILATLVSIVYGGHYGPSSMFAWKQLEFGFPNQMAEEEAENSGNLIPTNAIPIDVEPFYDVSTDSRVAIKNQSEAYTTSSLAEDSQVNKCNQMWVIDSGVQGSKYVCPPKLLLIDLYSNQVIHQYEFDDSLYIKDASLFATVALNVKDPPPAGNCQNTMVYVADVGFHGLVVYNYQENRAWRIENRFMYPNPDNGLLTVACKSFVLMDGILSLKSFVKLGERNSPCPVSAIDSSNNVYCVTLDPIRLIKWDVRKPYHKQYIEEFSVEHKELEFVSGIKYTEASSGRKEFWMISNRFQVF
;
A
#
# COMPACT_ATOMS: atom_id res chain seq x y z
N MET A 1 16.16 -13.81 24.58
CA MET A 1 16.36 -12.35 24.57
C MET A 1 15.22 -11.76 23.75
N ASN A 2 14.31 -11.07 24.43
CA ASN A 2 13.00 -10.68 23.90
C ASN A 2 13.14 -9.48 22.96
N SER A 3 13.14 -9.72 21.65
CA SER A 3 13.04 -8.67 20.65
C SER A 3 11.57 -8.26 20.49
N GLN A 4 11.22 -7.09 21.02
CA GLN A 4 9.89 -6.50 20.90
C GLN A 4 9.72 -5.87 19.52
N LEU A 5 8.68 -6.26 18.77
CA LEU A 5 8.21 -5.58 17.57
C LEU A 5 7.53 -4.26 18.00
N LEU A 6 7.79 -3.16 17.30
CA LEU A 6 7.10 -1.88 17.48
C LEU A 6 6.58 -1.51 16.09
N ILE A 7 5.26 -1.54 15.91
CA ILE A 7 4.57 -1.11 14.71
C ILE A 7 4.08 0.30 15.00
N LEU A 8 4.47 1.31 14.22
CA LEU A 8 3.95 2.68 14.36
C LEU A 8 3.08 3.03 13.15
N ALA A 9 1.83 3.42 13.40
CA ALA A 9 1.05 4.22 12.47
C ALA A 9 1.26 5.70 12.85
N THR A 10 1.98 6.42 11.99
CA THR A 10 2.29 7.84 12.22
C THR A 10 1.31 8.72 11.43
N LEU A 11 0.70 9.72 12.09
CA LEU A 11 0.15 10.87 11.37
C LEU A 11 1.31 11.79 11.07
N VAL A 12 1.33 12.33 9.88
CA VAL A 12 1.89 13.66 9.67
C VAL A 12 0.71 14.60 9.42
N SER A 13 0.36 15.39 10.42
CA SER A 13 -0.42 16.61 10.21
C SER A 13 0.53 17.68 9.69
N ILE A 14 0.61 17.89 8.37
CA ILE A 14 1.34 19.04 7.82
C ILE A 14 0.43 20.27 7.98
N VAL A 15 0.45 20.89 9.16
CA VAL A 15 -0.05 22.25 9.32
C VAL A 15 1.01 23.18 8.73
N TYR A 16 0.67 23.85 7.62
CA TYR A 16 1.50 24.91 7.05
C TYR A 16 1.74 25.99 8.12
N GLY A 17 2.94 26.02 8.72
CA GLY A 17 3.33 27.11 9.64
C GLY A 17 4.24 26.77 10.82
N GLY A 18 4.69 25.54 11.02
CA GLY A 18 5.63 25.24 12.13
C GLY A 18 6.38 23.92 11.94
N HIS A 19 7.67 23.90 12.28
CA HIS A 19 8.50 22.70 12.30
C HIS A 19 7.93 21.64 13.25
N TYR A 20 7.22 20.64 12.71
CA TYR A 20 6.94 19.38 13.40
C TYR A 20 7.14 18.24 12.40
N GLY A 21 8.01 17.28 12.76
CA GLY A 21 8.21 16.04 12.02
C GLY A 21 6.99 15.10 12.16
N PRO A 22 7.03 13.90 11.57
CA PRO A 22 6.00 12.88 11.82
C PRO A 22 5.77 12.66 13.31
N SER A 23 4.50 12.45 13.68
CA SER A 23 4.11 12.09 15.04
C SER A 23 3.39 10.75 15.04
N SER A 24 3.81 9.82 15.89
CA SER A 24 3.08 8.56 16.09
C SER A 24 1.66 8.82 16.61
N MET A 25 0.65 8.24 15.96
CA MET A 25 -0.73 8.25 16.46
C MET A 25 -1.06 6.98 17.21
N PHE A 26 -0.62 5.86 16.65
CA PHE A 26 -0.86 4.54 17.21
C PHE A 26 0.42 3.72 17.12
N ALA A 27 0.71 2.96 18.16
CA ALA A 27 1.81 2.03 18.17
C ALA A 27 1.40 0.71 18.81
N TRP A 28 1.76 -0.40 18.17
CA TRP A 28 1.45 -1.76 18.64
C TRP A 28 2.71 -2.58 18.81
N LYS A 29 2.70 -3.45 19.82
CA LYS A 29 3.73 -4.49 19.95
C LYS A 29 3.43 -5.74 19.13
N GLN A 30 2.15 -5.98 18.91
CA GLN A 30 1.60 -7.13 18.21
C GLN A 30 0.20 -6.76 17.71
N LEU A 31 -0.20 -7.34 16.58
CA LEU A 31 -1.54 -7.17 16.05
C LEU A 31 -2.50 -8.13 16.77
N GLU A 32 -3.59 -7.59 17.28
CA GLU A 32 -4.72 -8.35 17.81
C GLU A 32 -5.86 -8.33 16.78
N PHE A 33 -6.51 -9.47 16.57
CA PHE A 33 -7.56 -9.62 15.58
C PHE A 33 -8.93 -9.66 16.26
N GLY A 34 -9.88 -8.90 15.73
CA GLY A 34 -11.26 -8.87 16.23
C GLY A 34 -12.06 -10.08 15.76
N PHE A 35 -11.95 -11.22 16.45
CA PHE A 35 -12.79 -12.38 16.18
C PHE A 35 -14.23 -12.16 16.67
N PRO A 36 -15.24 -12.73 15.99
CA PRO A 36 -16.64 -12.59 16.41
C PRO A 36 -16.92 -13.22 17.78
N ASN A 37 -16.12 -14.19 18.21
CA ASN A 37 -16.13 -14.81 19.53
C ASN A 37 -14.83 -15.60 19.75
N GLN A 38 -14.59 -16.02 21.01
CA GLN A 38 -13.40 -16.77 21.41
C GLN A 38 -13.28 -18.14 20.71
N MET A 39 -14.38 -18.80 20.38
CA MET A 39 -14.33 -20.10 19.70
C MET A 39 -13.77 -19.97 18.28
N ALA A 40 -14.13 -18.91 17.56
CA ALA A 40 -13.59 -18.62 16.23
C ALA A 40 -12.09 -18.26 16.29
N GLU A 41 -11.65 -17.59 17.35
CA GLU A 41 -10.24 -17.31 17.60
C GLU A 41 -9.45 -18.59 17.86
N GLU A 42 -9.91 -19.44 18.78
CA GLU A 42 -9.27 -20.72 19.11
C GLU A 42 -9.26 -21.68 17.90
N GLU A 43 -10.32 -21.71 17.10
CA GLU A 43 -10.35 -22.49 15.85
C GLU A 43 -9.30 -21.97 14.86
N ALA A 44 -9.17 -20.66 14.72
CA ALA A 44 -8.17 -20.06 13.85
C ALA A 44 -6.75 -20.39 14.34
N GLU A 45 -6.47 -20.35 15.64
CA GLU A 45 -5.16 -20.75 16.18
C GLU A 45 -4.88 -22.24 15.99
N ASN A 46 -5.83 -23.11 16.33
CA ASN A 46 -5.67 -24.57 16.28
C ASN A 46 -5.52 -25.10 14.86
N SER A 47 -6.16 -24.47 13.88
CA SER A 47 -6.02 -24.80 12.46
C SER A 47 -4.71 -24.28 11.85
N GLY A 48 -3.93 -23.49 12.60
CA GLY A 48 -2.76 -22.79 12.09
C GLY A 48 -3.12 -21.61 11.19
N ASN A 49 -4.39 -21.15 11.24
CA ASN A 49 -4.92 -20.04 10.47
C ASN A 49 -4.66 -18.66 11.10
N LEU A 50 -4.38 -18.65 12.40
CA LEU A 50 -3.87 -17.52 13.14
C LEU A 50 -2.54 -17.90 13.78
N ILE A 51 -1.48 -17.23 13.38
CA ILE A 51 -0.20 -17.23 14.10
C ILE A 51 0.02 -15.79 14.56
N PRO A 52 -0.38 -15.44 15.79
CA PRO A 52 -0.35 -14.05 16.26
C PRO A 52 1.02 -13.39 16.16
N THR A 53 2.10 -14.18 16.20
CA THR A 53 3.49 -13.68 16.10
C THR A 53 3.94 -13.37 14.68
N ASN A 54 3.22 -13.82 13.65
CA ASN A 54 3.64 -13.74 12.25
C ASN A 54 2.78 -12.74 11.45
N ALA A 55 2.19 -11.76 12.12
CA ALA A 55 1.39 -10.72 11.48
C ALA A 55 2.21 -9.44 11.29
N ILE A 56 2.28 -8.96 10.05
CA ILE A 56 2.91 -7.69 9.65
C ILE A 56 1.83 -6.79 9.06
N PRO A 57 1.68 -5.54 9.53
CA PRO A 57 0.85 -4.58 8.83
C PRO A 57 1.50 -4.18 7.51
N ILE A 58 0.73 -4.21 6.42
CA ILE A 58 1.25 -3.94 5.07
C ILE A 58 0.78 -2.59 4.56
N ASP A 59 -0.51 -2.29 4.67
CA ASP A 59 -1.08 -1.05 4.17
C ASP A 59 -2.01 -0.38 5.21
N VAL A 60 -2.16 0.92 5.08
CA VAL A 60 -3.09 1.73 5.88
C VAL A 60 -3.93 2.58 4.95
N GLU A 61 -5.24 2.57 5.14
CA GLU A 61 -6.18 3.32 4.31
C GLU A 61 -7.11 4.16 5.20
N PRO A 62 -6.85 5.48 5.30
CA PRO A 62 -7.70 6.38 6.06
C PRO A 62 -8.99 6.70 5.30
N PHE A 63 -10.14 6.64 5.96
CA PHE A 63 -11.40 7.10 5.41
C PHE A 63 -12.21 7.92 6.42
N TYR A 64 -12.89 8.97 5.96
CA TYR A 64 -13.66 9.86 6.83
C TYR A 64 -15.14 9.70 6.52
N ASP A 65 -15.89 9.15 7.47
CA ASP A 65 -17.34 9.19 7.42
C ASP A 65 -17.84 10.59 7.86
N VAL A 66 -18.90 11.07 7.22
CA VAL A 66 -19.58 12.32 7.56
C VAL A 66 -20.26 12.22 8.94
N SER A 67 -20.56 11.00 9.41
CA SER A 67 -21.31 10.76 10.66
C SER A 67 -20.44 10.45 11.89
N THR A 68 -19.26 9.86 11.71
CA THR A 68 -18.31 9.55 12.79
C THR A 68 -16.93 10.03 12.40
N ASP A 69 -16.35 10.90 13.21
CA ASP A 69 -15.00 11.42 13.04
C ASP A 69 -14.01 10.25 12.85
N SER A 70 -13.50 10.12 11.62
CA SER A 70 -12.38 9.26 11.16
C SER A 70 -12.49 7.74 11.43
N ARG A 71 -12.51 6.93 10.37
CA ARG A 71 -12.28 5.47 10.45
C ARG A 71 -11.02 5.11 9.65
N VAL A 72 -10.10 4.36 10.24
CA VAL A 72 -8.88 3.93 9.56
C VAL A 72 -8.97 2.43 9.34
N ALA A 73 -8.82 1.98 8.10
CA ALA A 73 -8.64 0.56 7.80
C ALA A 73 -7.13 0.26 7.82
N ILE A 74 -6.70 -0.67 8.67
CA ILE A 74 -5.33 -1.19 8.68
C ILE A 74 -5.38 -2.60 8.12
N LYS A 75 -4.56 -2.87 7.11
CA LYS A 75 -4.41 -4.20 6.50
C LYS A 75 -3.17 -4.89 7.03
N ASN A 76 -3.33 -6.19 7.30
CA ASN A 76 -2.28 -7.04 7.84
C ASN A 76 -2.07 -8.25 6.93
N GLN A 77 -0.81 -8.64 6.75
CA GLN A 77 -0.40 -9.93 6.23
C GLN A 77 -0.08 -10.82 7.42
N SER A 78 -0.76 -11.95 7.56
CA SER A 78 -0.29 -13.05 8.40
C SER A 78 0.04 -14.24 7.52
N GLU A 79 1.14 -14.94 7.79
CA GLU A 79 1.55 -16.15 7.06
C GLU A 79 0.56 -17.34 7.21
N ALA A 80 -0.59 -17.11 7.83
CA ALA A 80 -1.55 -18.12 8.27
C ALA A 80 -2.93 -18.02 7.58
N TYR A 81 -3.23 -17.03 6.73
CA TYR A 81 -4.59 -16.90 6.19
C TYR A 81 -4.92 -17.96 5.13
N THR A 82 -5.67 -19.02 5.49
CA THR A 82 -6.14 -20.09 4.57
C THR A 82 -7.47 -19.82 3.88
N THR A 83 -8.15 -18.70 4.15
CA THR A 83 -9.51 -18.46 3.62
C THR A 83 -9.72 -17.15 2.86
N SER A 84 -8.73 -16.26 2.80
CA SER A 84 -8.75 -15.12 1.89
C SER A 84 -7.32 -14.79 1.51
N SER A 85 -7.08 -14.80 0.21
CA SER A 85 -5.82 -14.46 -0.42
C SER A 85 -5.37 -13.04 -0.08
N LEU A 86 -4.07 -12.80 -0.23
CA LEU A 86 -3.41 -11.59 0.27
C LEU A 86 -3.99 -10.33 -0.38
N ALA A 87 -4.58 -9.46 0.46
CA ALA A 87 -4.98 -8.11 0.07
C ALA A 87 -3.80 -7.16 0.26
N GLU A 88 -3.01 -6.98 -0.79
CA GLU A 88 -1.71 -6.30 -0.73
C GLU A 88 -1.84 -4.76 -0.64
N ASP A 89 -2.83 -4.17 -1.31
CA ASP A 89 -3.05 -2.71 -1.36
C ASP A 89 -4.54 -2.37 -1.47
N SER A 90 -4.91 -1.17 -1.01
CA SER A 90 -6.25 -0.58 -1.17
C SER A 90 -6.16 0.85 -1.65
N GLN A 91 -7.24 1.34 -2.26
CA GLN A 91 -7.41 2.77 -2.48
C GLN A 91 -8.86 3.16 -2.26
N VAL A 92 -9.08 4.21 -1.49
CA VAL A 92 -10.41 4.84 -1.34
C VAL A 92 -10.56 5.99 -2.32
N ASN A 93 -11.67 6.01 -3.06
CA ASN A 93 -12.00 7.11 -3.96
C ASN A 93 -12.94 8.13 -3.30
N LYS A 94 -13.15 9.27 -3.98
CA LYS A 94 -14.05 10.35 -3.53
C LYS A 94 -15.54 9.97 -3.47
N CYS A 95 -15.92 8.79 -3.97
CA CYS A 95 -17.27 8.25 -3.83
C CYS A 95 -17.43 7.37 -2.58
N ASN A 96 -16.44 7.34 -1.68
CA ASN A 96 -16.39 6.46 -0.52
C ASN A 96 -16.48 4.98 -0.89
N GLN A 97 -15.80 4.63 -1.98
CA GLN A 97 -15.65 3.25 -2.41
C GLN A 97 -14.20 2.84 -2.24
N MET A 98 -13.99 1.64 -1.69
CA MET A 98 -12.67 1.06 -1.51
C MET A 98 -12.43 0.00 -2.58
N TRP A 99 -11.36 0.18 -3.34
CA TRP A 99 -10.84 -0.83 -4.25
C TRP A 99 -9.81 -1.67 -3.52
N VAL A 100 -9.96 -2.99 -3.59
CA VAL A 100 -9.05 -3.96 -2.97
C VAL A 100 -8.57 -4.92 -4.04
N ILE A 101 -7.26 -5.09 -4.13
CA ILE A 101 -6.68 -6.16 -4.93
C ILE A 101 -6.51 -7.40 -4.05
N ASP A 102 -7.08 -8.50 -4.50
CA ASP A 102 -6.88 -9.83 -3.97
C ASP A 102 -5.96 -10.59 -4.95
N SER A 103 -4.74 -10.92 -4.50
CA SER A 103 -3.72 -11.52 -5.37
C SER A 103 -3.98 -13.00 -5.72
N GLY A 104 -4.88 -13.67 -5.00
CA GLY A 104 -5.06 -15.12 -5.10
C GLY A 104 -3.91 -15.96 -4.53
N VAL A 105 -2.92 -15.31 -3.90
CA VAL A 105 -1.73 -15.94 -3.33
C VAL A 105 -1.89 -16.11 -1.83
N GLN A 106 -1.51 -17.28 -1.32
CA GLN A 106 -1.38 -17.59 0.09
C GLN A 106 0.04 -18.10 0.37
N GLY A 107 0.83 -17.35 1.14
CA GLY A 107 2.25 -17.64 1.31
C GLY A 107 2.95 -17.63 -0.05
N SER A 108 3.47 -18.77 -0.49
CA SER A 108 4.06 -18.96 -1.82
C SER A 108 3.15 -19.70 -2.81
N LYS A 109 1.91 -20.01 -2.43
CA LYS A 109 1.01 -20.87 -3.20
C LYS A 109 -0.12 -20.07 -3.85
N TYR A 110 -0.33 -20.30 -5.13
CA TYR A 110 -1.49 -19.80 -5.85
C TYR A 110 -2.74 -20.64 -5.53
N VAL A 111 -3.74 -20.06 -4.87
CA VAL A 111 -4.92 -20.80 -4.37
C VAL A 111 -6.21 -20.49 -5.13
N CYS A 112 -6.34 -19.31 -5.73
CA CYS A 112 -7.46 -18.92 -6.56
C CYS A 112 -7.04 -17.85 -7.60
N PRO A 113 -7.81 -17.61 -8.67
CA PRO A 113 -7.56 -16.49 -9.59
C PRO A 113 -7.56 -15.15 -8.84
N PRO A 114 -6.73 -14.17 -9.24
CA PRO A 114 -6.72 -12.87 -8.58
C PRO A 114 -8.02 -12.14 -8.88
N LYS A 115 -8.43 -11.28 -7.94
CA LYS A 115 -9.71 -10.56 -8.02
C LYS A 115 -9.54 -9.10 -7.64
N LEU A 116 -10.27 -8.24 -8.33
CA LEU A 116 -10.44 -6.85 -7.96
C LEU A 116 -11.81 -6.67 -7.32
N LEU A 117 -11.84 -6.26 -6.05
CA LEU A 117 -13.06 -6.04 -5.27
C LEU A 117 -13.33 -4.54 -5.15
N LEU A 118 -14.60 -4.16 -5.30
CA LEU A 118 -15.09 -2.81 -5.01
C LEU A 118 -16.07 -2.88 -3.85
N ILE A 119 -15.75 -2.19 -2.78
CA ILE A 119 -16.54 -2.17 -1.54
C ILE A 119 -17.12 -0.78 -1.35
N ASP A 120 -18.44 -0.71 -1.15
CA ASP A 120 -19.08 0.52 -0.69
C ASP A 120 -18.84 0.68 0.81
N LEU A 121 -18.16 1.76 1.22
CA LEU A 121 -17.80 1.96 2.62
C LEU A 121 -18.99 2.39 3.48
N TYR A 122 -20.09 2.86 2.89
CA TYR A 122 -21.30 3.19 3.63
C TYR A 122 -22.05 1.94 4.09
N SER A 123 -22.32 1.02 3.15
CA SER A 123 -23.00 -0.25 3.46
C SER A 123 -22.06 -1.35 3.95
N ASN A 124 -20.75 -1.18 3.78
CA ASN A 124 -19.73 -2.20 4.02
C ASN A 124 -19.99 -3.50 3.22
N GLN A 125 -20.39 -3.34 1.96
CA GLN A 125 -20.70 -4.45 1.06
C GLN A 125 -19.81 -4.42 -0.19
N VAL A 126 -19.43 -5.61 -0.67
CA VAL A 126 -18.83 -5.76 -1.99
C VAL A 126 -19.91 -5.48 -3.04
N ILE A 127 -19.76 -4.38 -3.78
CA ILE A 127 -20.71 -3.93 -4.80
C ILE A 127 -20.27 -4.30 -6.23
N HIS A 128 -19.00 -4.65 -6.43
CA HIS A 128 -18.49 -5.19 -7.68
C HIS A 128 -17.29 -6.11 -7.43
N GLN A 129 -17.16 -7.14 -8.25
CA GLN A 129 -16.02 -8.06 -8.26
C GLN A 129 -15.65 -8.37 -9.71
N TYR A 130 -14.35 -8.26 -10.02
CA TYR A 130 -13.78 -8.68 -11.30
C TYR A 130 -12.75 -9.78 -11.06
N GLU A 131 -12.93 -10.95 -11.66
CA GLU A 131 -11.95 -12.03 -11.65
C GLU A 131 -11.06 -11.90 -12.89
N PHE A 132 -9.73 -11.90 -12.70
CA PHE A 132 -8.81 -11.75 -13.83
C PHE A 132 -8.66 -13.06 -14.60
N ASP A 133 -8.75 -12.99 -15.93
CA ASP A 133 -8.50 -14.14 -16.80
C ASP A 133 -7.03 -14.58 -16.74
N ASP A 134 -6.78 -15.89 -16.92
CA ASP A 134 -5.44 -16.51 -16.98
C ASP A 134 -4.52 -15.91 -18.06
N SER A 135 -5.06 -15.13 -18.99
CA SER A 135 -4.26 -14.41 -19.99
C SER A 135 -3.56 -13.16 -19.43
N LEU A 136 -3.93 -12.70 -18.22
CA LEU A 136 -3.46 -11.44 -17.63
C LEU A 136 -2.38 -11.63 -16.55
N TYR A 137 -2.17 -12.87 -16.10
CA TYR A 137 -1.21 -13.23 -15.06
C TYR A 137 -0.62 -14.61 -15.35
N ILE A 138 0.57 -14.88 -14.79
CA ILE A 138 1.20 -16.19 -14.86
C ILE A 138 1.05 -16.84 -13.49
N LYS A 139 0.33 -17.96 -13.44
CA LYS A 139 0.19 -18.74 -12.22
C LYS A 139 1.57 -19.12 -11.64
N ASP A 140 1.70 -19.02 -10.33
CA ASP A 140 2.92 -19.30 -9.56
C ASP A 140 4.11 -18.34 -9.85
N ALA A 141 3.93 -17.30 -10.67
CA ALA A 141 4.95 -16.26 -10.91
C ALA A 141 4.42 -14.83 -10.67
N SER A 142 3.16 -14.56 -11.00
CA SER A 142 2.55 -13.25 -10.80
C SER A 142 2.18 -13.03 -9.33
N LEU A 143 2.36 -11.78 -8.90
CA LEU A 143 1.90 -11.28 -7.59
C LEU A 143 1.34 -9.88 -7.79
N PHE A 144 0.01 -9.76 -7.74
CA PHE A 144 -0.67 -8.47 -7.87
C PHE A 144 -0.62 -7.73 -6.54
N ALA A 145 0.29 -6.76 -6.43
CA ALA A 145 0.67 -6.18 -5.14
C ALA A 145 0.12 -4.78 -4.90
N THR A 146 -0.10 -3.98 -5.95
CA THR A 146 -0.53 -2.58 -5.76
C THR A 146 -1.68 -2.21 -6.66
N VAL A 147 -2.48 -1.24 -6.20
CA VAL A 147 -3.63 -0.71 -6.93
C VAL A 147 -3.55 0.82 -6.97
N ALA A 148 -3.74 1.38 -8.16
CA ALA A 148 -3.84 2.82 -8.37
C ALA A 148 -5.08 3.17 -9.16
N LEU A 149 -5.76 4.25 -8.76
CA LEU A 149 -7.02 4.68 -9.33
C LEU A 149 -6.84 5.95 -10.16
N ASN A 150 -7.46 5.98 -11.34
CA ASN A 150 -7.71 7.19 -12.10
C ASN A 150 -9.21 7.33 -12.34
N VAL A 151 -9.85 8.09 -11.45
CA VAL A 151 -11.29 8.40 -11.49
C VAL A 151 -11.49 9.65 -12.34
N LYS A 152 -12.14 9.51 -13.50
CA LYS A 152 -12.33 10.61 -14.45
C LYS A 152 -13.59 11.42 -14.19
N ASP A 153 -14.55 10.85 -13.47
CA ASP A 153 -15.85 11.44 -13.12
C ASP A 153 -16.08 11.49 -11.59
N PRO A 154 -15.17 12.11 -10.81
CA PRO A 154 -15.38 12.22 -9.37
C PRO A 154 -16.55 13.17 -9.02
N PRO A 155 -17.15 13.03 -7.83
CA PRO A 155 -18.09 14.01 -7.29
C PRO A 155 -17.49 15.42 -7.25
N PRO A 156 -18.32 16.48 -7.34
CA PRO A 156 -19.80 16.45 -7.39
C PRO A 156 -20.39 16.24 -8.79
N ALA A 157 -19.57 16.24 -9.85
CA ALA A 157 -20.05 16.19 -11.23
C ALA A 157 -20.36 14.78 -11.74
N GLY A 158 -19.76 13.76 -11.13
CA GLY A 158 -19.97 12.35 -11.48
C GLY A 158 -20.07 11.44 -10.26
N ASN A 159 -20.04 10.14 -10.52
CA ASN A 159 -20.30 9.07 -9.56
C ASN A 159 -19.25 7.94 -9.63
N CYS A 160 -18.03 8.30 -10.04
CA CYS A 160 -16.87 7.41 -10.11
C CYS A 160 -17.04 6.17 -11.03
N GLN A 161 -17.98 6.19 -11.97
CA GLN A 161 -18.20 5.05 -12.88
C GLN A 161 -17.16 5.00 -13.99
N ASN A 162 -16.60 6.14 -14.39
CA ASN A 162 -15.48 6.23 -15.32
C ASN A 162 -14.14 6.14 -14.56
N THR A 163 -13.89 4.96 -14.01
CA THR A 163 -12.67 4.65 -13.24
C THR A 163 -11.78 3.69 -14.02
N MET A 164 -10.52 4.07 -14.18
CA MET A 164 -9.44 3.19 -14.62
C MET A 164 -8.67 2.72 -13.39
N VAL A 165 -8.48 1.41 -13.27
CA VAL A 165 -7.72 0.79 -12.19
C VAL A 165 -6.45 0.20 -12.78
N TYR A 166 -5.31 0.47 -12.14
CA TYR A 166 -4.01 -0.04 -12.55
C TYR A 166 -3.49 -0.94 -11.44
N VAL A 167 -3.16 -2.19 -11.79
CA VAL A 167 -2.70 -3.22 -10.86
C VAL A 167 -1.28 -3.63 -11.24
N ALA A 168 -0.33 -3.44 -10.33
CA ALA A 168 1.06 -3.81 -10.58
C ALA A 168 1.29 -5.28 -10.25
N ASP A 169 1.85 -6.01 -11.21
CA ASP A 169 2.32 -7.37 -11.05
C ASP A 169 3.82 -7.34 -10.75
N VAL A 170 4.18 -7.49 -9.47
CA VAL A 170 5.57 -7.35 -9.02
C VAL A 170 6.38 -8.58 -9.36
N GLY A 171 5.77 -9.77 -9.25
CA GLY A 171 6.42 -11.06 -9.47
C GLY A 171 6.65 -11.35 -10.95
N PHE A 172 5.71 -10.94 -11.81
CA PHE A 172 5.84 -11.10 -13.27
C PHE A 172 5.89 -9.75 -14.01
N HIS A 173 6.36 -8.70 -13.35
CA HIS A 173 6.89 -7.45 -13.92
C HIS A 173 5.99 -6.76 -14.98
N GLY A 174 4.70 -6.59 -14.70
CA GLY A 174 3.76 -5.99 -15.64
C GLY A 174 2.73 -5.11 -14.98
N LEU A 175 1.90 -4.49 -15.83
CA LEU A 175 0.78 -3.66 -15.40
C LEU A 175 -0.51 -4.19 -16.00
N VAL A 176 -1.45 -4.59 -15.16
CA VAL A 176 -2.81 -4.88 -15.60
C VAL A 176 -3.65 -3.62 -15.46
N VAL A 177 -4.32 -3.23 -16.54
CA VAL A 177 -5.23 -2.08 -16.56
C VAL A 177 -6.64 -2.61 -16.67
N TYR A 178 -7.51 -2.18 -15.76
CA TYR A 178 -8.92 -2.51 -15.73
C TYR A 178 -9.76 -1.24 -15.94
N ASN A 179 -10.63 -1.27 -16.93
CA ASN A 179 -11.63 -0.22 -17.19
C ASN A 179 -12.96 -0.64 -16.56
N TYR A 180 -13.35 0.07 -15.50
CA TYR A 180 -14.56 -0.26 -14.74
C TYR A 180 -15.84 -0.11 -15.58
N GLN A 181 -15.92 0.95 -16.38
CA GLN A 181 -17.11 1.24 -17.19
C GLN A 181 -17.35 0.19 -18.28
N GLU A 182 -16.27 -0.35 -18.85
CA GLU A 182 -16.32 -1.38 -19.91
C GLU A 182 -16.23 -2.81 -19.35
N ASN A 183 -16.01 -2.95 -18.04
CA ASN A 183 -15.76 -4.23 -17.36
C ASN A 183 -14.71 -5.09 -18.10
N ARG A 184 -13.58 -4.47 -18.46
CA ARG A 184 -12.55 -5.08 -19.30
C ARG A 184 -11.15 -4.81 -18.76
N ALA A 185 -10.31 -5.83 -18.76
CA ALA A 185 -8.89 -5.71 -18.44
C ALA A 185 -7.96 -6.04 -19.62
N TRP A 186 -6.74 -5.49 -19.58
CA TRP A 186 -5.64 -5.86 -20.46
C TRP A 186 -4.31 -5.65 -19.75
N ARG A 187 -3.27 -6.32 -20.25
CA ARG A 187 -1.91 -6.24 -19.70
C ARG A 187 -1.02 -5.35 -20.55
N ILE A 188 -0.16 -4.58 -19.90
CA ILE A 188 0.88 -3.74 -20.49
C ILE A 188 2.21 -4.17 -19.88
N GLU A 189 3.22 -4.32 -20.73
CA GLU A 189 4.57 -4.68 -20.31
C GLU A 189 5.58 -3.66 -20.82
N ASN A 190 6.63 -3.43 -20.05
CA ASN A 190 7.72 -2.54 -20.41
C ASN A 190 9.00 -2.95 -19.69
N ARG A 191 10.16 -2.76 -20.33
CA ARG A 191 11.47 -3.01 -19.70
C ARG A 191 11.69 -2.27 -18.37
N PHE A 192 11.05 -1.12 -18.18
CA PHE A 192 11.15 -0.34 -16.93
C PHE A 192 10.34 -0.93 -15.76
N MET A 193 9.58 -2.00 -16.00
CA MET A 193 8.83 -2.73 -14.97
C MET A 193 9.64 -3.89 -14.37
N TYR A 194 10.78 -4.23 -14.97
CA TYR A 194 11.66 -5.30 -14.47
C TYR A 194 12.50 -4.77 -13.29
N PRO A 195 12.79 -5.64 -12.30
CA PRO A 195 13.73 -5.29 -11.24
C PRO A 195 15.10 -5.01 -11.85
N ASN A 196 15.85 -4.08 -11.23
CA ASN A 196 17.24 -3.88 -11.61
C ASN A 196 18.11 -4.97 -10.95
N PRO A 197 18.80 -5.83 -11.73
CA PRO A 197 19.59 -6.94 -11.19
C PRO A 197 20.71 -6.50 -10.24
N ASP A 198 21.22 -5.27 -10.38
CA ASP A 198 22.29 -4.75 -9.53
C ASP A 198 21.75 -4.17 -8.20
N ASN A 199 20.45 -3.96 -8.08
CA ASN A 199 19.81 -3.29 -6.94
C ASN A 199 18.83 -4.19 -6.17
N GLY A 200 18.97 -5.52 -6.27
CA GLY A 200 18.14 -6.48 -5.56
C GLY A 200 18.47 -6.62 -4.06
N LEU A 201 19.68 -6.26 -3.64
CA LEU A 201 20.10 -6.31 -2.24
C LEU A 201 19.64 -5.03 -1.52
N LEU A 202 18.60 -5.15 -0.71
CA LEU A 202 18.05 -4.06 0.09
C LEU A 202 18.63 -4.10 1.49
N THR A 203 18.96 -2.93 2.05
CA THR A 203 19.41 -2.80 3.44
C THR A 203 18.50 -1.83 4.18
N VAL A 204 17.98 -2.28 5.32
CA VAL A 204 17.08 -1.50 6.18
C VAL A 204 17.54 -1.72 7.62
N ALA A 205 17.75 -0.65 8.38
CA ALA A 205 18.18 -0.73 9.78
C ALA A 205 19.34 -1.73 10.02
N CYS A 206 20.37 -1.67 9.16
CA CYS A 206 21.57 -2.54 9.17
C CYS A 206 21.32 -4.04 8.93
N LYS A 207 20.15 -4.43 8.42
CA LYS A 207 19.85 -5.79 7.97
C LYS A 207 19.65 -5.80 6.47
N SER A 208 20.23 -6.79 5.80
CA SER A 208 20.17 -6.92 4.35
C SER A 208 19.36 -8.14 3.93
N PHE A 209 18.54 -7.98 2.90
CA PHE A 209 17.74 -9.04 2.30
C PHE A 209 17.66 -8.82 0.78
N VAL A 210 17.38 -9.87 0.02
CA VAL A 210 17.23 -9.79 -1.43
C VAL A 210 15.75 -9.71 -1.78
N LEU A 211 15.36 -8.69 -2.54
CA LEU A 211 14.02 -8.54 -3.08
C LEU A 211 14.12 -8.11 -4.55
N MET A 212 13.56 -8.94 -5.43
CA MET A 212 13.61 -8.76 -6.89
C MET A 212 12.23 -8.43 -7.47
N ASP A 213 11.45 -7.68 -6.72
CA ASP A 213 10.14 -7.20 -7.15
C ASP A 213 10.32 -6.18 -8.29
N GLY A 214 9.45 -6.31 -9.30
CA GLY A 214 9.39 -5.39 -10.42
C GLY A 214 8.71 -4.07 -10.05
N ILE A 215 7.79 -3.63 -10.90
CA ILE A 215 7.01 -2.42 -10.65
C ILE A 215 6.15 -2.55 -9.39
N LEU A 216 6.39 -1.67 -8.42
CA LEU A 216 5.63 -1.60 -7.16
C LEU A 216 4.66 -0.40 -7.15
N SER A 217 5.14 0.83 -7.31
CA SER A 217 4.30 2.04 -7.23
C SER A 217 3.98 2.63 -8.60
N LEU A 218 2.74 3.08 -8.80
CA LEU A 218 2.22 3.51 -10.09
C LEU A 218 1.97 5.02 -10.13
N LYS A 219 2.61 5.69 -11.10
CA LYS A 219 2.31 7.10 -11.39
C LYS A 219 2.59 7.52 -12.84
N SER A 220 3.78 7.23 -13.37
CA SER A 220 4.16 7.57 -14.76
C SER A 220 5.37 6.74 -15.23
N PHE A 221 5.42 6.39 -16.51
CA PHE A 221 6.48 5.56 -17.14
C PHE A 221 7.59 6.37 -17.82
N VAL A 222 7.98 7.50 -17.24
CA VAL A 222 9.08 8.32 -17.75
C VAL A 222 10.27 8.18 -16.80
N LYS A 223 11.46 7.87 -17.32
CA LYS A 223 12.70 7.93 -16.52
C LYS A 223 12.97 9.40 -16.18
N LEU A 224 12.72 9.77 -14.93
CA LEU A 224 12.92 11.13 -14.43
C LEU A 224 14.34 11.35 -13.92
N GLY A 225 14.97 10.30 -13.39
CA GLY A 225 16.32 10.32 -12.86
C GLY A 225 16.61 9.04 -12.07
N GLU A 226 17.70 9.05 -11.31
CA GLU A 226 18.15 7.92 -10.48
C GLU A 226 18.38 8.39 -9.05
N ARG A 227 18.32 7.45 -8.10
CA ARG A 227 18.58 7.67 -6.69
C ARG A 227 19.39 6.52 -6.14
N ASN A 228 20.20 6.79 -5.12
CA ASN A 228 21.09 5.78 -4.52
C ASN A 228 20.35 4.81 -3.59
N SER A 229 19.23 5.23 -3.02
CA SER A 229 18.41 4.39 -2.15
C SER A 229 17.04 4.15 -2.78
N PRO A 230 16.56 2.89 -2.81
CA PRO A 230 15.19 2.56 -3.17
C PRO A 230 14.17 3.25 -2.28
N CYS A 231 12.95 3.36 -2.82
CA CYS A 231 11.80 3.94 -2.13
C CYS A 231 10.56 3.12 -2.53
N PRO A 232 10.15 2.12 -1.70
CA PRO A 232 9.19 1.09 -2.11
C PRO A 232 7.78 1.65 -2.38
N VAL A 233 7.35 2.60 -1.56
CA VAL A 233 6.02 3.20 -1.63
C VAL A 233 6.10 4.72 -1.71
N SER A 234 5.11 5.31 -2.38
CA SER A 234 5.02 6.76 -2.54
C SER A 234 3.58 7.23 -2.55
N ALA A 235 3.37 8.46 -2.07
CA ALA A 235 2.09 9.17 -2.17
C ALA A 235 2.30 10.51 -2.86
N ILE A 236 1.25 11.05 -3.46
CA ILE A 236 1.26 12.40 -4.03
C ILE A 236 0.19 13.26 -3.35
N ASP A 237 0.55 14.49 -2.99
CA ASP A 237 -0.44 15.47 -2.52
C ASP A 237 -1.19 16.19 -3.66
N SER A 238 -2.21 16.96 -3.28
CA SER A 238 -2.96 17.81 -4.21
C SER A 238 -2.15 18.95 -4.83
N SER A 239 -0.92 19.20 -4.34
CA SER A 239 0.00 20.23 -4.83
C SER A 239 1.09 19.67 -5.76
N ASN A 240 1.01 18.38 -6.11
CA ASN A 240 1.96 17.63 -6.93
C ASN A 240 3.32 17.35 -6.29
N ASN A 241 3.40 17.34 -4.96
CA ASN A 241 4.56 16.84 -4.25
C ASN A 241 4.45 15.33 -4.08
N VAL A 242 5.49 14.60 -4.48
CA VAL A 242 5.67 13.17 -4.19
C VAL A 242 6.39 13.02 -2.86
N TYR A 243 5.84 12.21 -1.98
CA TYR A 243 6.40 11.82 -0.70
C TYR A 243 6.77 10.36 -0.73
N CYS A 244 7.90 10.02 -0.14
CA CYS A 244 8.45 8.69 -0.22
C CYS A 244 9.52 8.50 0.88
N VAL A 245 9.69 7.28 1.38
CA VAL A 245 10.71 6.96 2.39
C VAL A 245 11.82 6.11 1.79
N THR A 246 13.06 6.59 1.87
CA THR A 246 14.25 5.83 1.45
C THR A 246 14.62 4.75 2.45
N LEU A 247 15.24 3.67 1.98
CA LEU A 247 15.67 2.54 2.83
C LEU A 247 17.04 2.74 3.48
N ASP A 248 18.01 3.38 2.81
CA ASP A 248 19.35 3.63 3.34
C ASP A 248 20.01 4.91 2.77
N PRO A 249 20.19 5.99 3.56
CA PRO A 249 19.67 6.14 4.92
C PRO A 249 18.14 6.22 4.94
N ILE A 250 17.52 5.83 6.05
CA ILE A 250 16.08 5.98 6.25
C ILE A 250 15.73 7.47 6.36
N ARG A 251 15.02 8.00 5.35
CA ARG A 251 14.61 9.42 5.29
C ARG A 251 13.27 9.56 4.59
N LEU A 252 12.41 10.42 5.14
CA LEU A 252 11.25 10.90 4.40
C LEU A 252 11.72 11.99 3.44
N ILE A 253 11.41 11.85 2.15
CA ILE A 253 11.74 12.82 1.12
C ILE A 253 10.49 13.35 0.44
N LYS A 254 10.58 14.59 -0.03
CA LYS A 254 9.54 15.27 -0.81
C LYS A 254 10.13 15.85 -2.07
N TRP A 255 9.43 15.67 -3.19
CA TRP A 255 9.82 16.22 -4.49
C TRP A 255 8.61 16.74 -5.27
N ASP A 256 8.67 17.99 -5.73
CA ASP A 256 7.66 18.59 -6.62
C ASP A 256 7.87 18.09 -8.05
N VAL A 257 6.90 17.36 -8.60
CA VAL A 257 7.02 16.74 -9.94
C VAL A 257 7.17 17.75 -11.09
N ARG A 258 6.90 19.04 -10.84
CA ARG A 258 7.09 20.11 -11.83
C ARG A 258 8.55 20.55 -11.94
N LYS A 259 9.39 20.17 -10.98
CA LYS A 259 10.83 20.43 -10.99
C LYS A 259 11.58 19.23 -11.55
N PRO A 260 12.74 19.42 -12.21
CA PRO A 260 13.60 18.31 -12.59
C PRO A 260 13.90 17.38 -11.40
N TYR A 261 14.00 16.07 -11.63
CA TYR A 261 14.38 15.12 -10.59
C TYR A 261 15.89 15.22 -10.33
N HIS A 262 16.28 16.17 -9.48
CA HIS A 262 17.66 16.45 -9.11
C HIS A 262 17.76 16.69 -7.61
N LYS A 263 18.86 16.27 -6.98
CA LYS A 263 19.04 16.33 -5.52
C LYS A 263 18.74 17.69 -4.89
N GLN A 264 19.06 18.78 -5.59
CA GLN A 264 18.81 20.17 -5.14
C GLN A 264 17.32 20.55 -4.99
N TYR A 265 16.42 19.77 -5.60
CA TYR A 265 14.96 19.99 -5.55
C TYR A 265 14.24 18.96 -4.67
N ILE A 266 15.01 18.13 -3.97
CA ILE A 266 14.49 17.13 -3.03
C ILE A 266 14.64 17.71 -1.62
N GLU A 267 13.50 17.85 -0.94
CA GLU A 267 13.47 18.21 0.48
C GLU A 267 13.58 16.91 1.30
N GLU A 268 14.48 16.87 2.27
CA GLU A 268 14.68 15.73 3.16
C GLU A 268 14.19 16.08 4.58
N PHE A 269 13.44 15.17 5.18
CA PHE A 269 12.96 15.28 6.55
C PHE A 269 13.65 14.21 7.38
N SER A 270 14.29 14.63 8.48
CA SER A 270 14.83 13.73 9.47
C SER A 270 13.69 13.16 10.31
N VAL A 271 13.62 11.84 10.40
CA VAL A 271 12.68 11.12 11.26
C VAL A 271 13.49 10.31 12.26
N GLU A 272 13.01 10.16 13.49
CA GLU A 272 13.71 9.34 14.48
C GLU A 272 13.69 7.86 14.06
N HIS A 273 14.85 7.20 14.05
CA HIS A 273 15.00 5.79 13.66
C HIS A 273 14.13 4.81 14.45
N LYS A 274 13.66 5.19 15.65
CA LYS A 274 12.77 4.37 16.46
C LYS A 274 11.31 4.38 15.96
N GLU A 275 10.95 5.36 15.14
CA GLU A 275 9.59 5.60 14.67
C GLU A 275 9.37 5.17 13.21
N LEU A 276 10.46 5.10 12.44
CA LEU A 276 10.41 4.85 11.00
C LEU A 276 11.58 3.96 10.59
N GLU A 277 11.25 2.71 10.21
CA GLU A 277 12.20 1.68 9.75
C GLU A 277 11.88 1.27 8.30
N PHE A 278 10.91 0.37 8.11
CA PHE A 278 10.41 -0.01 6.79
C PHE A 278 8.97 0.51 6.61
N VAL A 279 8.79 1.50 5.73
CA VAL A 279 7.45 2.01 5.41
C VAL A 279 6.86 1.19 4.27
N SER A 280 5.85 0.39 4.58
CA SER A 280 5.16 -0.49 3.63
C SER A 280 3.91 0.13 3.00
N GLY A 281 3.36 1.20 3.60
CA GLY A 281 2.20 1.91 3.09
C GLY A 281 2.27 3.40 3.42
N ILE A 282 1.89 4.24 2.46
CA ILE A 282 1.78 5.70 2.62
C ILE A 282 0.55 6.20 1.86
N LYS A 283 -0.30 6.99 2.53
CA LYS A 283 -1.47 7.63 1.92
C LYS A 283 -1.49 9.11 2.22
N TYR A 284 -1.88 9.87 1.21
CA TYR A 284 -2.25 11.27 1.36
C TYR A 284 -3.77 11.38 1.32
N THR A 285 -4.35 12.14 2.26
CA THR A 285 -5.77 12.39 2.27
C THR A 285 -6.07 13.84 2.66
N GLU A 286 -7.23 14.32 2.21
CA GLU A 286 -7.75 15.64 2.52
C GLU A 286 -9.16 15.46 3.08
N ALA A 287 -9.32 15.70 4.37
CA ALA A 287 -10.60 15.61 5.04
C ALA A 287 -11.57 16.66 4.49
N SER A 288 -12.87 16.43 4.66
CA SER A 288 -13.93 17.39 4.27
C SER A 288 -13.76 18.78 4.90
N SER A 289 -13.08 18.85 6.05
CA SER A 289 -12.71 20.10 6.73
C SER A 289 -11.58 20.88 6.05
N GLY A 290 -10.96 20.35 4.99
CA GLY A 290 -9.76 20.89 4.35
C GLY A 290 -8.46 20.53 5.08
N ARG A 291 -8.53 19.71 6.12
CA ARG A 291 -7.36 19.19 6.84
C ARG A 291 -6.63 18.18 5.95
N LYS A 292 -5.33 18.42 5.75
CA LYS A 292 -4.46 17.58 4.92
C LYS A 292 -3.64 16.66 5.81
N GLU A 293 -3.70 15.37 5.56
CA GLU A 293 -3.08 14.35 6.38
C GLU A 293 -2.25 13.40 5.54
N PHE A 294 -1.13 12.98 6.10
CA PHE A 294 -0.32 11.89 5.60
C PHE A 294 -0.35 10.76 6.62
N TRP A 295 -0.69 9.58 6.15
CA TRP A 295 -0.70 8.36 6.93
C TRP A 295 0.43 7.48 6.44
N MET A 296 1.25 6.98 7.35
CA MET A 296 2.31 6.03 7.03
C MET A 296 2.26 4.88 8.02
N ILE A 297 2.48 3.67 7.50
CA ILE A 297 2.66 2.49 8.33
C ILE A 297 4.13 2.05 8.25
N SER A 298 4.78 2.05 9.40
CA SER A 298 6.16 1.57 9.55
C SER A 298 6.15 0.25 10.29
N ASN A 299 6.83 -0.75 9.73
CA ASN A 299 7.03 -2.07 10.30
C ASN A 299 8.53 -2.44 10.26
N ARG A 300 8.84 -3.70 10.62
CA ARG A 300 10.19 -4.27 10.60
C ARG A 300 10.31 -5.41 9.60
N PHE A 301 9.87 -5.21 8.37
CA PHE A 301 9.89 -6.25 7.33
C PHE A 301 11.22 -7.01 7.23
N GLN A 302 12.35 -6.33 7.42
CA GLN A 302 13.69 -6.90 7.38
C GLN A 302 14.03 -7.92 8.48
N VAL A 303 13.11 -8.18 9.41
CA VAL A 303 13.28 -9.18 10.49
C VAL A 303 12.34 -10.37 10.37
N PHE A 304 11.43 -10.33 9.39
CA PHE A 304 10.59 -11.43 8.96
C PHE A 304 11.29 -12.16 7.80
#